data_AF-A0A2M8N5L1-F1
#
_entry.id   AF-A0A2M8N5L1-F1
#
_cell.length_a   1.000
_cell.length_b   1.000
_cell.length_c   1.000
_cell.angle_alpha   90.00
_cell.angle_beta   90.00
_cell.angle_gamma   90.00
#
_symmetry.space_group_name_H-M   'P 1'
#
loop_
_entity.id
_entity.type
_entity.pdbx_description
1 polymer ?
#
loop_
_entity_poly.entity_id
_entity_poly.type
_entity_poly.pdbx_seq_one_letter_code
_entity_poly.pdbx_strand_id
1 'polypeptide(L)'
;MALIGDAISHSILPGIVLFFVITGSWETGTMMLGAIMTGVLSVVLIEVIYKTSRIKADAAIGIVFTALFAIGVIMISTMTGDVHFDAECVLYGEIGYVALDLPVNWGGVDLLPATVMRMGIVTLLVVMLIGLFYKQLLVTSFDPGLAASLGIRPAFYHYGLTGLLAVLIVSAIEAVGVILVIAMIIFPGATGLLLSRRLKGVMVY
;
A
#
# COMPACT_ATOMS: atom_id res chain seq x y z
N MET A 1 -13.94 2.22 -2.67
CA MET A 1 -12.49 2.17 -3.00
C MET A 1 -11.71 3.41 -2.50
N ALA A 2 -12.24 4.65 -2.55
CA ALA A 2 -11.52 5.83 -2.04
C ALA A 2 -11.22 5.81 -0.53
N LEU A 3 -12.07 5.16 0.27
CA LEU A 3 -11.88 4.97 1.73
C LEU A 3 -10.72 4.03 2.10
N ILE A 4 -10.20 3.24 1.15
CA ILE A 4 -9.16 2.24 1.44
C ILE A 4 -7.81 2.91 1.71
N GLY A 5 -7.45 3.97 0.98
CA GLY A 5 -6.17 4.63 1.18
C GLY A 5 -6.10 5.41 2.50
N ASP A 6 -7.21 6.03 2.91
CA ASP A 6 -7.31 6.70 4.21
C ASP A 6 -7.23 5.69 5.36
N ALA A 7 -7.95 4.58 5.22
CA ALA A 7 -7.91 3.45 6.15
C ALA A 7 -6.51 2.82 6.28
N ILE A 8 -5.81 2.57 5.17
CA ILE A 8 -4.47 1.95 5.20
C ILE A 8 -3.47 2.85 5.93
N SER A 9 -3.52 4.15 5.67
CA SER A 9 -2.53 5.09 6.19
C SER A 9 -2.50 5.16 7.71
N HIS A 10 -3.68 5.11 8.32
CA HIS A 10 -3.81 5.10 9.77
C HIS A 10 -3.74 3.68 10.36
N SER A 11 -4.01 2.64 9.57
CA SER A 11 -3.86 1.24 10.00
C SER A 11 -2.40 0.81 10.12
N ILE A 12 -1.46 1.54 9.52
CA ILE A 12 -0.02 1.25 9.52
C ILE A 12 0.65 1.54 10.88
N LEU A 13 0.08 2.45 11.68
CA LEU A 13 0.64 2.92 12.95
C LEU A 13 1.06 1.80 13.92
N PRO A 14 0.24 0.79 14.25
CA PRO A 14 0.67 -0.27 15.17
C PRO A 14 1.89 -1.04 14.65
N GLY A 15 2.07 -1.16 13.33
CA GLY A 15 3.24 -1.80 12.74
C GLY A 15 4.52 -1.03 12.96
N ILE A 16 4.47 0.28 12.74
CA ILE A 16 5.62 1.18 12.95
C ILE A 16 6.04 1.15 14.42
N VAL A 17 5.07 1.25 15.34
CA VAL A 17 5.32 1.31 16.78
C VAL A 17 5.89 -0.01 17.30
N LEU A 18 5.34 -1.15 16.84
CA LEU A 18 5.84 -2.47 17.22
C LEU A 18 7.31 -2.63 16.82
N PHE A 19 7.67 -2.26 15.59
CA PHE A 19 9.05 -2.38 15.11
C PHE A 19 10.00 -1.38 15.77
N PHE A 20 9.52 -0.18 16.10
CA PHE A 20 10.28 0.79 16.90
C PHE A 20 10.62 0.23 18.28
N VAL A 21 9.64 -0.33 18.99
CA VAL A 21 9.85 -0.94 20.31
C VAL A 21 10.84 -2.12 20.25
N ILE A 22 10.78 -2.94 19.21
CA ILE A 22 11.64 -4.13 19.06
C ILE A 22 13.08 -3.73 18.71
N THR A 23 13.26 -2.75 17.82
CA THR A 23 14.59 -2.44 17.25
C THR A 23 15.29 -1.32 18.01
N GLY A 24 14.55 -0.44 18.68
CA GLY A 24 15.11 0.73 19.39
C GLY A 24 15.76 1.78 18.47
N SER A 25 15.65 1.62 17.15
CA SER A 25 16.30 2.44 16.13
C SER A 25 15.27 3.09 15.21
N TRP A 26 15.49 4.35 14.85
CA TRP A 26 14.70 5.12 13.87
C TRP A 26 15.10 4.86 12.42
N GLU A 27 15.70 3.71 12.11
CA GLU A 27 16.06 3.39 10.73
C GLU A 27 14.79 3.23 9.88
N THR A 28 14.70 4.04 8.82
CA THR A 28 13.56 4.09 7.89
C THR A 28 13.22 2.70 7.34
N GLY A 29 14.23 1.84 7.12
CA GLY A 29 14.03 0.49 6.59
C GLY A 29 13.24 -0.44 7.52
N THR A 30 13.50 -0.39 8.83
CA THR A 30 12.84 -1.29 9.80
C THR A 30 11.42 -0.83 10.12
N MET A 31 11.19 0.48 10.19
CA MET A 31 9.85 1.06 10.32
C MET A 31 8.98 0.75 9.10
N MET A 32 9.55 0.80 7.89
CA MET A 32 8.85 0.45 6.66
C MET A 32 8.46 -1.04 6.61
N LEU A 33 9.30 -1.94 7.13
CA LEU A 33 8.92 -3.35 7.28
C LEU A 33 7.72 -3.52 8.20
N GLY A 34 7.71 -2.84 9.36
CA GLY A 34 6.56 -2.82 10.26
C GLY A 34 5.30 -2.28 9.58
N ALA A 35 5.44 -1.20 8.81
CA ALA A 35 4.35 -0.61 8.06
C ALA A 35 3.78 -1.54 6.99
N ILE A 36 4.63 -2.19 6.19
CA ILE A 36 4.23 -3.15 5.16
C ILE A 36 3.53 -4.34 5.82
N MET A 37 4.09 -4.89 6.89
CA MET A 37 3.53 -6.05 7.59
C MET A 37 2.12 -5.78 8.10
N THR A 38 1.94 -4.64 8.78
CA THR A 38 0.62 -4.26 9.29
C THR A 38 -0.33 -3.83 8.17
N GLY A 39 0.17 -3.18 7.12
CA GLY A 39 -0.62 -2.87 5.92
C GLY A 39 -1.17 -4.12 5.25
N VAL A 40 -0.33 -5.13 5.02
CA VAL A 40 -0.76 -6.44 4.48
C VAL A 40 -1.72 -7.14 5.45
N LEU A 41 -1.44 -7.12 6.75
CA LEU A 41 -2.34 -7.68 7.77
C LEU A 41 -3.72 -7.02 7.73
N SER A 42 -3.78 -5.70 7.55
CA SER A 42 -5.05 -4.96 7.46
C SER A 42 -5.88 -5.40 6.26
N VAL A 43 -5.24 -5.59 5.09
CA VAL A 43 -5.91 -6.10 3.89
C VAL A 43 -6.48 -7.50 4.12
N VAL A 44 -5.70 -8.39 4.73
CA VAL A 44 -6.15 -9.75 5.06
C VAL A 44 -7.34 -9.72 6.02
N LEU A 45 -7.28 -8.91 7.07
CA LEU A 45 -8.38 -8.73 8.03
C LEU A 45 -9.65 -8.21 7.36
N ILE A 46 -9.54 -7.20 6.49
CA ILE A 46 -10.67 -6.62 5.76
C ILE A 46 -11.32 -7.71 4.91
N GLU A 47 -10.54 -8.49 4.18
CA GLU A 47 -11.07 -9.52 3.29
C GLU A 47 -11.68 -10.70 4.05
N VAL A 48 -11.08 -11.12 5.16
CA VAL A 48 -11.65 -12.16 6.04
C VAL A 48 -13.00 -11.71 6.59
N ILE A 49 -13.10 -10.47 7.06
CA ILE A 49 -14.34 -9.92 7.58
C ILE A 49 -15.39 -9.82 6.46
N TYR A 50 -14.99 -9.37 5.28
CA TYR A 50 -15.88 -9.27 4.12
C TYR A 50 -16.41 -10.63 3.65
N LYS A 51 -15.58 -11.69 3.66
CA LYS A 51 -16.00 -13.05 3.26
C LYS A 51 -16.80 -13.78 4.32
N THR A 52 -16.52 -13.54 5.60
CA THR A 52 -17.16 -14.26 6.72
C THR A 52 -18.46 -13.59 7.15
N SER A 53 -18.61 -12.28 6.92
CA SER A 53 -19.74 -11.50 7.42
C SER A 53 -20.59 -10.91 6.28
N ARG A 54 -21.87 -10.62 6.55
CA ARG A 54 -22.80 -10.00 5.57
C ARG A 54 -22.67 -8.47 5.45
N ILE A 55 -21.57 -7.90 5.92
CA ILE A 55 -21.32 -6.46 5.92
C ILE A 55 -20.72 -6.00 4.60
N LYS A 56 -21.07 -4.79 4.19
CA LYS A 56 -20.54 -4.17 2.97
C LYS A 56 -19.01 -3.99 3.10
N ALA A 57 -18.30 -4.08 1.98
CA ALA A 57 -16.83 -3.93 1.95
C ALA A 57 -16.37 -2.63 2.62
N ASP A 58 -17.06 -1.51 2.37
CA ASP A 58 -16.75 -0.21 2.98
C ASP A 58 -16.88 -0.22 4.52
N ALA A 59 -17.80 -1.01 5.07
CA ALA A 59 -17.96 -1.17 6.51
C ALA A 59 -16.85 -2.06 7.10
N ALA A 60 -16.45 -3.13 6.40
CA ALA A 60 -15.33 -3.97 6.82
C ALA A 60 -14.01 -3.20 6.87
N ILE A 61 -13.77 -2.33 5.87
CA ILE A 61 -12.63 -1.41 5.84
C ILE A 61 -12.64 -0.51 7.08
N GLY A 62 -13.77 0.15 7.36
CA GLY A 62 -13.89 1.05 8.52
C GLY A 62 -13.65 0.37 9.87
N ILE A 63 -14.13 -0.87 10.05
CA ILE A 63 -13.96 -1.64 11.29
C ILE A 63 -12.48 -1.98 11.53
N VAL A 64 -11.81 -2.54 10.52
CA VAL A 64 -10.39 -2.95 10.66
C VAL A 64 -9.52 -1.73 10.90
N PHE A 65 -9.76 -0.65 10.16
CA PHE A 65 -9.04 0.59 10.31
C PHE A 65 -9.17 1.17 11.71
N THR A 66 -10.40 1.40 12.18
CA THR A 66 -10.63 2.00 13.50
C THR A 66 -10.05 1.15 14.63
N ALA A 67 -10.10 -0.19 14.51
CA ALA A 67 -9.50 -1.11 15.46
C ALA A 67 -7.96 -1.04 15.47
N LEU A 68 -7.31 -1.13 14.31
CA LEU A 68 -5.84 -1.06 14.21
C LEU A 68 -5.31 0.31 14.62
N PHE A 69 -6.01 1.38 14.26
CA PHE A 69 -5.67 2.74 14.69
C PHE A 69 -5.73 2.88 16.20
N ALA A 70 -6.82 2.43 16.84
CA ALA A 70 -6.95 2.46 18.28
C ALA A 70 -5.84 1.65 18.98
N ILE A 71 -5.51 0.47 18.46
CA ILE A 71 -4.38 -0.34 18.95
C ILE A 71 -3.05 0.43 18.83
N GLY A 72 -2.80 1.04 17.67
CA GLY A 72 -1.59 1.85 17.44
C GLY A 72 -1.47 3.01 18.44
N VAL A 73 -2.54 3.75 18.65
CA VAL A 73 -2.58 4.88 19.61
C VAL A 73 -2.35 4.40 21.04
N ILE A 74 -2.97 3.28 21.44
CA ILE A 74 -2.74 2.68 22.77
C ILE A 74 -1.28 2.26 22.93
N MET A 75 -0.67 1.64 21.92
CA MET A 75 0.74 1.26 21.94
C MET A 75 1.64 2.49 22.05
N ILE A 76 1.37 3.56 21.31
CA ILE A 76 2.13 4.81 21.40
C ILE A 76 2.07 5.36 22.83
N SER A 77 0.85 5.48 23.36
CA SER A 77 0.58 6.06 24.68
C SER A 77 1.21 5.25 25.83
N THR A 78 1.23 3.93 25.73
CA THR A 78 1.72 3.04 26.80
C THR A 78 3.20 2.69 26.70
N MET A 79 3.75 2.63 25.49
CA MET A 79 5.12 2.12 25.25
C MET A 79 6.14 3.20 24.90
N THR A 80 5.71 4.41 24.54
CA THR A 80 6.57 5.45 23.92
C THR A 80 6.60 6.75 24.72
N GLY A 81 6.41 6.67 26.05
CA GLY A 81 6.26 7.82 26.97
C GLY A 81 7.00 9.10 26.54
N ASP A 82 6.26 10.21 26.45
CA ASP A 82 6.69 11.56 26.09
C ASP A 82 7.42 11.75 24.74
N VAL A 83 7.51 10.72 23.88
CA VAL A 83 7.98 10.88 22.51
C VAL A 83 6.84 11.45 21.67
N HIS A 84 6.96 12.71 21.24
CA HIS A 84 6.07 13.32 20.26
C HIS A 84 6.25 12.61 18.91
N PHE A 85 5.54 11.49 18.74
CA PHE A 85 5.43 10.81 17.46
C PHE A 85 4.47 11.60 16.58
N ASP A 86 5.03 12.44 15.71
CA ASP A 86 4.25 13.19 14.74
C ASP A 86 3.88 12.28 13.57
N ALA A 87 2.91 11.39 13.83
CA ALA A 87 2.31 10.51 12.82
C ALA A 87 1.82 11.29 11.60
N GLU A 88 1.39 12.54 11.82
CA GLU A 88 0.94 13.44 10.79
C GLU A 88 2.09 13.83 9.84
N CYS A 89 3.27 14.16 10.36
CA CYS A 89 4.45 14.43 9.52
C CYS A 89 4.87 13.25 8.63
N VAL A 90 4.72 12.00 9.11
CA VAL A 90 5.05 10.80 8.34
C VAL A 90 3.95 10.45 7.32
N LEU A 91 2.68 10.71 7.64
CA LEU A 91 1.54 10.43 6.76
C LEU A 91 1.33 11.50 5.69
N TYR A 92 1.62 12.77 5.97
CA TYR A 92 1.35 13.84 5.03
C TYR A 92 2.26 13.82 3.81
N GLY A 93 3.45 13.19 3.92
CA GLY A 93 4.39 12.93 2.84
C GLY A 93 4.62 14.12 1.91
N GLU A 94 5.71 14.85 2.08
CA GLU A 94 5.95 16.01 1.24
C GLU A 94 6.76 15.64 -0.01
N ILE A 95 6.13 15.72 -1.19
CA ILE A 95 6.83 15.52 -2.48
C ILE A 95 8.03 16.48 -2.60
N GLY A 96 7.94 17.67 -1.99
CA GLY A 96 9.00 18.66 -1.96
C GLY A 96 10.29 18.15 -1.30
N TYR A 97 10.18 17.34 -0.25
CA TYR A 97 11.34 16.75 0.44
C TYR A 97 11.96 15.58 -0.33
N VAL A 98 11.29 14.96 -1.30
CA VAL A 98 11.85 13.83 -2.08
C VAL A 98 13.12 14.23 -2.84
N ALA A 99 13.20 15.48 -3.31
CA ALA A 99 14.40 16.01 -3.98
C ALA A 99 15.52 16.38 -3.00
N LEU A 100 15.19 16.58 -1.72
CA LEU A 100 16.11 16.94 -0.64
C LEU A 100 16.57 15.73 0.18
N ASP A 101 15.99 14.56 -0.10
CA ASP A 101 16.29 13.31 0.57
C ASP A 101 17.71 12.84 0.23
N LEU A 102 18.42 12.30 1.23
CA LEU A 102 19.87 12.05 1.11
C LEU A 102 20.13 10.98 0.03
N PRO A 103 21.07 11.23 -0.90
CA PRO A 103 21.44 10.25 -1.91
C PRO A 103 22.07 9.03 -1.25
N VAL A 104 21.74 7.84 -1.77
CA VAL A 104 22.36 6.60 -1.27
C VAL A 104 23.80 6.55 -1.77
N ASN A 105 24.76 6.62 -0.85
CA ASN A 105 26.17 6.50 -1.18
C ASN A 105 26.54 5.02 -1.33
N TRP A 106 26.86 4.58 -2.55
CA TRP A 106 27.35 3.22 -2.80
C TRP A 106 28.71 3.28 -3.48
N GLY A 107 29.76 2.92 -2.75
CA GLY A 107 31.13 2.91 -3.26
C GLY A 107 31.73 4.30 -3.56
N GLY A 108 31.23 5.37 -2.95
CA GLY A 108 31.71 6.74 -3.15
C GLY A 108 31.05 7.50 -4.31
N VAL A 109 29.95 6.95 -4.85
CA VAL A 109 29.10 7.63 -5.83
C VAL A 109 27.74 7.90 -5.19
N ASP A 110 27.33 9.17 -5.17
CA ASP A 110 25.99 9.58 -4.77
C ASP A 110 24.99 9.06 -5.81
N LEU A 111 24.20 8.04 -5.44
CA LEU A 111 23.09 7.55 -6.25
C LEU A 111 21.86 8.46 -6.08
N LEU A 112 20.72 8.00 -6.58
CA LEU A 112 19.44 8.69 -6.39
C LEU A 112 19.03 8.71 -4.90
N PRO A 113 18.11 9.62 -4.51
CA PRO A 113 17.51 9.61 -3.18
C PRO A 113 16.89 8.24 -2.86
N ALA A 114 17.00 7.81 -1.61
CA ALA A 114 16.54 6.49 -1.17
C ALA A 114 15.05 6.25 -1.50
N THR A 115 14.23 7.30 -1.41
CA THR A 115 12.82 7.28 -1.76
C THR A 115 12.57 7.02 -3.25
N VAL A 116 13.38 7.62 -4.14
CA VAL A 116 13.29 7.40 -5.59
C VAL A 116 13.73 5.99 -5.97
N MET A 117 14.80 5.48 -5.36
CA MET A 117 15.23 4.09 -5.59
C MET A 117 14.15 3.09 -5.17
N ARG A 118 13.55 3.27 -3.98
CA ARG A 118 12.46 2.41 -3.50
C ARG A 118 11.27 2.42 -4.45
N MET A 119 10.79 3.61 -4.83
CA MET A 119 9.70 3.76 -5.81
C MET A 119 10.02 3.13 -7.15
N GLY A 120 11.26 3.28 -7.63
CA GLY A 120 11.73 2.66 -8.87
C GLY A 120 11.70 1.14 -8.80
N ILE A 121 12.14 0.55 -7.69
CA ILE A 121 12.10 -0.91 -7.46
C ILE A 121 10.65 -1.41 -7.43
N VAL A 122 9.77 -0.75 -6.67
CA VAL A 122 8.35 -1.13 -6.58
C VAL A 122 7.68 -1.02 -7.94
N THR A 123 7.96 0.04 -8.71
CA THR A 123 7.41 0.23 -10.05
C THR A 123 7.90 -0.86 -11.01
N LEU A 124 9.19 -1.17 -11.01
CA LEU A 124 9.75 -2.27 -11.82
C LEU A 124 9.10 -3.60 -11.47
N LEU A 125 8.94 -3.89 -10.18
CA LEU A 125 8.29 -5.10 -9.68
C LEU A 125 6.84 -5.18 -10.19
N VAL A 126 6.07 -4.09 -10.05
CA VAL A 126 4.67 -4.02 -10.50
C VAL A 126 4.56 -4.23 -12.00
N VAL A 127 5.36 -3.51 -12.80
CA VAL A 127 5.36 -3.64 -14.27
C VAL A 127 5.76 -5.05 -14.70
N MET A 128 6.76 -5.64 -14.04
CA MET A 128 7.19 -7.01 -14.31
C MET A 128 6.09 -8.03 -14.02
N LEU A 129 5.44 -7.93 -12.86
CA LEU A 129 4.34 -8.83 -12.47
C LEU A 129 3.13 -8.68 -13.40
N ILE A 130 2.74 -7.44 -13.74
CA ILE A 130 1.64 -7.19 -14.67
C ILE A 130 1.98 -7.76 -16.05
N GLY A 131 3.22 -7.57 -16.53
CA GLY A 131 3.68 -8.11 -17.81
C GLY A 131 3.66 -9.63 -17.86
N LEU A 132 4.16 -10.29 -16.81
CA LEU A 132 4.26 -11.75 -16.74
C LEU A 132 2.89 -12.43 -16.55
N PHE A 133 2.00 -11.82 -15.76
CA PHE A 133 0.68 -12.35 -15.44
C PHE A 133 -0.47 -11.67 -16.18
N TYR A 134 -0.18 -10.93 -17.26
CA TYR A 134 -1.17 -10.12 -17.99
C TYR A 134 -2.40 -10.93 -18.41
N LYS A 135 -2.19 -12.15 -18.93
CA LYS A 135 -3.28 -13.01 -19.41
C LYS A 135 -4.18 -13.46 -18.26
N GLN A 136 -3.58 -13.85 -17.14
CA GLN A 136 -4.29 -14.36 -15.97
C GLN A 136 -5.05 -13.22 -15.27
N LEU A 137 -4.42 -12.08 -15.09
CA LEU A 137 -5.07 -10.86 -14.58
C LEU A 137 -6.26 -10.48 -15.46
N LEU A 138 -6.10 -10.44 -16.78
CA LEU A 138 -7.19 -10.11 -17.71
C LEU A 138 -8.38 -11.05 -17.55
N VAL A 139 -8.18 -12.37 -17.60
CA VAL A 139 -9.29 -13.33 -17.51
C VAL A 139 -9.96 -13.25 -16.12
N THR A 140 -9.17 -13.18 -15.05
CA THR A 140 -9.72 -13.09 -13.68
C THR A 140 -10.46 -11.78 -13.39
N SER A 141 -10.11 -10.68 -14.06
CA SER A 141 -10.80 -9.39 -13.90
C SER A 141 -12.16 -9.33 -14.61
N PHE A 142 -12.33 -10.03 -15.74
CA PHE A 142 -13.57 -9.99 -16.51
C PHE A 142 -14.50 -11.17 -16.22
N ASP A 143 -13.97 -12.37 -16.02
CA ASP A 143 -14.76 -13.56 -15.73
C ASP A 143 -14.00 -14.54 -14.82
N PRO A 144 -14.21 -14.44 -13.49
CA PRO A 144 -13.64 -15.38 -12.52
C PRO A 144 -14.09 -16.84 -12.73
N GLY A 145 -15.29 -17.06 -13.29
CA GLY A 145 -15.83 -18.40 -13.55
C GLY A 145 -15.13 -19.07 -14.73
N LEU A 146 -14.92 -18.32 -15.82
CA LEU A 146 -14.10 -18.75 -16.95
C LEU A 146 -12.63 -18.95 -16.55
N ALA A 147 -12.09 -18.08 -15.70
CA ALA A 147 -10.73 -18.27 -15.17
C ALA A 147 -10.61 -19.63 -14.43
N ALA A 148 -11.59 -19.94 -13.57
CA ALA A 148 -11.62 -21.20 -12.83
C ALA A 148 -11.74 -22.42 -13.75
N SER A 149 -12.55 -22.35 -14.82
CA SER A 149 -12.69 -23.46 -15.77
C SER A 149 -11.43 -23.67 -16.64
N LEU A 150 -10.63 -22.63 -16.85
CA LEU A 150 -9.33 -22.70 -17.51
C LEU A 150 -8.18 -23.18 -16.59
N GLY A 151 -8.49 -23.58 -15.35
CA GLY A 151 -7.51 -24.05 -14.36
C GLY A 151 -6.76 -22.94 -13.63
N ILE A 152 -7.14 -21.67 -13.84
CA ILE A 152 -6.57 -20.51 -13.15
C ILE A 152 -7.29 -20.36 -11.82
N ARG A 153 -6.55 -20.23 -10.70
CA ARG A 153 -7.12 -19.99 -9.37
C ARG A 153 -7.41 -18.50 -9.19
N PRO A 154 -8.65 -17.99 -9.35
CA PRO A 154 -8.91 -16.55 -9.39
C PRO A 154 -8.59 -15.88 -8.05
N ALA A 155 -8.82 -16.60 -6.95
CA ALA A 155 -8.48 -16.16 -5.61
C ALA A 155 -7.00 -15.80 -5.47
N PHE A 156 -6.08 -16.61 -6.03
CA PHE A 156 -4.64 -16.36 -5.93
C PHE A 156 -4.26 -15.01 -6.58
N TYR A 157 -4.78 -14.73 -7.77
CA TYR A 157 -4.51 -13.48 -8.48
C TYR A 157 -5.18 -12.28 -7.82
N HIS A 158 -6.38 -12.46 -7.27
CA HIS A 158 -7.04 -11.41 -6.48
C HIS A 158 -6.20 -11.03 -5.26
N TYR A 159 -5.83 -12.00 -4.42
CA TYR A 159 -5.00 -11.76 -3.23
C TYR A 159 -3.62 -11.21 -3.59
N GLY A 160 -2.99 -11.72 -4.65
CA GLY A 160 -1.71 -11.21 -5.14
C GLY A 160 -1.80 -9.75 -5.58
N LEU A 161 -2.85 -9.37 -6.32
CA LEU A 161 -3.07 -8.00 -6.76
C LEU A 161 -3.34 -7.06 -5.57
N THR A 162 -4.18 -7.48 -4.63
CA THR A 162 -4.49 -6.68 -3.43
C THR A 162 -3.26 -6.51 -2.53
N GLY A 163 -2.43 -7.54 -2.37
CA GLY A 163 -1.16 -7.46 -1.65
C GLY A 163 -0.15 -6.54 -2.33
N LEU A 164 -0.02 -6.64 -3.66
CA LEU A 164 0.82 -5.75 -4.45
C LEU A 164 0.37 -4.28 -4.33
N LEU A 165 -0.94 -4.05 -4.35
CA LEU A 165 -1.52 -2.72 -4.14
C LEU A 165 -1.19 -2.18 -2.74
N ALA A 166 -1.24 -3.02 -1.70
CA ALA A 166 -0.87 -2.63 -0.34
C ALA A 166 0.60 -2.19 -0.26
N VAL A 167 1.53 -2.96 -0.84
CA VAL A 167 2.95 -2.61 -0.89
C VAL A 167 3.17 -1.28 -1.63
N LEU A 168 2.48 -1.08 -2.75
CA LEU A 168 2.54 0.16 -3.52
C LEU A 168 2.05 1.36 -2.70
N ILE A 169 0.91 1.22 -2.01
CA ILE A 169 0.33 2.30 -1.19
C ILE A 169 1.28 2.65 -0.03
N VAL A 170 1.75 1.65 0.73
CA VAL A 170 2.65 1.88 1.87
C VAL A 170 3.93 2.57 1.42
N SER A 171 4.52 2.13 0.31
CA SER A 171 5.74 2.73 -0.21
C SER A 171 5.51 4.18 -0.66
N ALA A 172 4.32 4.49 -1.20
CA ALA A 172 4.01 5.79 -1.79
C ALA A 172 3.59 6.86 -0.77
N ILE A 173 3.05 6.45 0.38
CA ILE A 173 2.64 7.37 1.45
C ILE A 173 3.85 8.16 1.97
N GLU A 174 5.00 7.53 2.19
CA GLU A 174 6.21 8.22 2.67
C GLU A 174 6.68 9.32 1.70
N ALA A 175 6.55 9.07 0.39
CA ALA A 175 7.06 9.97 -0.65
C ALA A 175 6.12 11.12 -1.01
N VAL A 176 4.81 10.87 -0.99
CA VAL A 176 3.81 11.74 -1.65
C VAL A 176 2.64 12.08 -0.73
N GLY A 177 2.46 11.31 0.35
CA GLY A 177 1.36 11.48 1.29
C GLY A 177 0.09 10.74 0.90
N VAL A 178 -0.72 10.44 1.92
CA VAL A 178 -1.97 9.64 1.79
C VAL A 178 -2.92 10.16 0.73
N ILE A 179 -3.21 11.46 0.79
CA ILE A 179 -4.25 12.10 -0.03
C ILE A 179 -3.86 12.01 -1.50
N LEU A 180 -2.59 12.29 -1.81
CA LEU A 180 -2.14 12.27 -3.20
C LEU A 180 -1.99 10.84 -3.73
N VAL A 181 -1.59 9.88 -2.90
CA VAL A 181 -1.59 8.46 -3.28
C VAL A 181 -2.99 8.01 -3.71
N ILE A 182 -4.04 8.37 -2.96
CA ILE A 182 -5.43 8.05 -3.33
C ILE A 182 -5.79 8.71 -4.66
N ALA A 183 -5.45 9.98 -4.83
CA ALA A 183 -5.70 10.70 -6.07
C ALA A 183 -5.00 10.02 -7.27
N MET A 184 -3.74 9.62 -7.12
CA MET A 184 -2.94 8.98 -8.17
C MET A 184 -3.37 7.54 -8.47
N ILE A 185 -4.10 6.87 -7.58
CA ILE A 185 -4.69 5.56 -7.87
C ILE A 185 -6.01 5.72 -8.63
N ILE A 186 -6.82 6.71 -8.26
CA ILE A 186 -8.19 6.87 -8.80
C ILE A 186 -8.19 7.60 -10.15
N PHE A 187 -7.51 8.73 -10.27
CA PHE A 187 -7.58 9.59 -11.45
C PHE A 187 -7.12 8.91 -12.75
N PRO A 188 -5.96 8.23 -12.82
CA PRO A 188 -5.54 7.59 -14.07
C PRO A 188 -6.48 6.44 -14.45
N GLY A 189 -6.93 5.62 -13.49
CA GLY A 189 -7.90 4.57 -13.78
C GLY A 189 -9.23 5.10 -14.32
N ALA A 190 -9.75 6.18 -13.73
CA ALA A 190 -10.98 6.83 -14.18
C ALA A 190 -10.79 7.49 -15.56
N THR A 191 -9.66 8.16 -15.79
CA THR A 191 -9.35 8.85 -17.05
C THR A 191 -9.13 7.84 -18.19
N GLY A 192 -8.40 6.76 -17.94
CA GLY A 192 -8.19 5.68 -18.90
C GLY A 192 -9.50 5.02 -19.34
N LEU A 193 -10.45 4.85 -18.42
CA LEU A 193 -11.80 4.33 -18.73
C LEU A 193 -12.66 5.29 -19.58
N LEU A 194 -12.41 6.60 -19.50
CA LEU A 194 -13.05 7.59 -20.38
C LEU A 194 -12.44 7.58 -21.79
N LEU A 195 -11.14 7.29 -21.90
CA LEU A 195 -10.38 7.32 -23.15
C LEU A 195 -10.42 6.00 -23.93
N SER A 196 -10.55 4.86 -23.25
CA SER A 196 -10.50 3.54 -23.88
C SER A 196 -11.50 2.56 -23.29
N ARG A 197 -12.08 1.73 -24.17
CA ARG A 197 -12.90 0.56 -23.79
C ARG A 197 -12.12 -0.76 -23.76
N ARG A 198 -10.84 -0.74 -24.13
CA ARG A 198 -9.94 -1.91 -24.10
C ARG A 198 -8.98 -1.79 -22.92
N LEU A 199 -8.83 -2.84 -22.13
CA LEU A 199 -7.96 -2.86 -20.94
C LEU A 199 -6.51 -2.42 -21.27
N LYS A 200 -5.97 -2.83 -22.42
CA LYS A 200 -4.65 -2.36 -22.89
C LYS A 200 -4.57 -0.84 -23.04
N GLY A 201 -5.61 -0.22 -23.58
CA GLY A 201 -5.66 1.24 -23.69
C GLY A 201 -5.84 1.90 -22.33
N VAL A 202 -6.68 1.33 -21.45
CA VAL A 202 -6.89 1.85 -20.08
C VAL A 202 -5.61 1.79 -19.24
N MET A 203 -4.69 0.86 -19.50
CA MET A 203 -3.41 0.76 -18.79
C MET A 203 -2.32 1.71 -19.32
N VAL A 204 -2.44 2.18 -20.57
CA VAL A 204 -1.40 2.97 -21.24
C VAL A 204 -1.75 4.46 -21.27
N TYR A 205 -3.04 4.79 -21.36
CA TYR A 205 -3.58 6.15 -21.31
C TYR A 205 -3.98 6.52 -19.89
#